data_AF-A0A960SS99-F1
#
_entry.id   AF-A0A960SS99-F1
#
_cell.length_a   1.000
_cell.length_b   1.000
_cell.length_c   1.000
_cell.angle_alpha   90.00
_cell.angle_beta   90.00
_cell.angle_gamma   90.00
#
_symmetry.space_group_name_H-M   'P 1'
#
loop_
_entity.id
_entity.type
_entity.pdbx_description
1 polymer ?
#
loop_
_entity_poly.entity_id
_entity_poly.type
_entity_poly.pdbx_seq_one_letter_code
_entity_poly.pdbx_strand_id
1 'polypeptide(L)'
;DLLAFRHLEASHTAGEPAGPMSPDELVREIRLTCGRLPAEIREAVRTVRFHGPDGLVGGLHAACEPLLRNAGWPAVERAPHRAVPTPDGPLPLAGEGALEAACRFLAGDEVRFEFLPPEVSRAQVLLERFGKGRRRQTIMAVSTLAALLVVVTLVHKSRLASFEKQWRSMASQVNTLEQVQRDIRHFRPWFDNTVPTLRIIEQVTSAFPEEGSIWAKTFEIKAGSEVSCSGLARNNQVLLETLDR
;
A
#
# COMPACT_ATOMS: atom_id res chain seq x y z
N ASP A 1 52.20 4.65 -8.66
CA ASP A 1 51.32 4.34 -7.50
C ASP A 1 49.90 4.83 -7.74
N LEU A 2 48.91 4.03 -7.35
CA LEU A 2 47.49 4.39 -7.45
C LEU A 2 47.02 5.05 -6.16
N LEU A 3 46.44 6.24 -6.25
CA LEU A 3 45.74 6.86 -5.12
C LEU A 3 44.22 6.75 -5.31
N ALA A 4 43.60 6.06 -4.35
CA ALA A 4 42.16 5.88 -4.25
C ALA A 4 41.65 6.57 -2.96
N PHE A 5 40.77 7.55 -3.11
CA PHE A 5 40.17 8.25 -1.99
C PHE A 5 38.78 7.68 -1.69
N ARG A 6 38.56 7.22 -0.46
CA ARG A 6 37.25 6.78 0.02
C ARG A 6 36.94 7.46 1.35
N HIS A 7 35.77 8.09 1.43
CA HIS A 7 35.22 8.55 2.69
C HIS A 7 34.58 7.36 3.41
N LEU A 8 35.00 7.12 4.66
CA LEU A 8 34.50 6.03 5.50
C LEU A 8 33.75 6.67 6.67
N GLU A 9 32.43 6.53 6.69
CA GLU A 9 31.60 6.85 7.85
C GLU A 9 31.43 5.58 8.69
N ALA A 10 31.63 5.68 10.01
CA ALA A 10 31.36 4.56 10.90
C ALA A 10 29.85 4.23 10.87
N SER A 11 29.49 2.94 10.87
CA SER A 11 28.09 2.54 10.90
C SER A 11 27.42 3.01 12.18
N HIS A 12 26.46 3.92 12.03
CA HIS A 12 25.68 4.46 13.14
C HIS A 12 24.49 3.55 13.45
N THR A 13 24.45 2.98 14.64
CA THR A 13 23.21 2.58 15.30
C THR A 13 22.48 3.85 15.73
N ALA A 14 21.20 3.97 15.37
CA ALA A 14 20.42 5.17 15.67
C ALA A 14 20.32 5.38 17.20
N GLY A 15 20.99 6.41 17.72
CA GLY A 15 20.89 6.84 19.12
C GLY A 15 22.22 7.01 19.88
N GLU A 16 23.35 6.56 19.35
CA GLU A 16 24.67 6.74 19.97
C GLU A 16 25.55 7.73 19.19
N PRO A 17 26.40 8.53 19.87
CA PRO A 17 27.41 9.33 19.20
C PRO A 17 28.34 8.41 18.40
N ALA A 18 28.81 8.89 17.25
CA ALA A 18 29.74 8.17 16.37
C ALA A 18 30.92 7.59 17.17
N GLY A 19 30.88 6.29 17.45
CA GLY A 19 31.99 5.57 18.06
C GLY A 19 33.16 5.41 17.08
N PRO A 20 34.39 5.21 17.56
CA PRO A 20 35.51 4.88 16.68
C PRO A 20 35.22 3.58 15.93
N MET A 21 35.47 3.57 14.60
CA MET A 21 35.31 2.39 13.75
C MET A 21 36.12 1.21 14.29
N SER A 22 35.51 0.01 14.31
CA SER A 22 36.25 -1.17 14.77
C SER A 22 37.33 -1.57 13.76
N PRO A 23 38.46 -2.16 14.22
CA PRO A 23 39.54 -2.62 13.33
C PRO A 23 39.06 -3.62 12.27
N ASP A 24 38.16 -4.53 12.63
CA ASP A 24 37.60 -5.54 11.72
C ASP A 24 36.73 -4.90 10.61
N GLU A 25 35.92 -3.90 10.96
CA GLU A 25 35.14 -3.14 9.98
C GLU A 25 36.06 -2.38 9.03
N LEU A 26 37.12 -1.75 9.54
CA LEU A 26 38.08 -1.03 8.72
C LEU A 26 38.77 -1.96 7.72
N VAL A 27 39.24 -3.13 8.15
CA VAL A 27 39.85 -4.15 7.28
C VAL A 27 38.87 -4.65 6.24
N ARG A 28 37.61 -4.88 6.63
CA ARG A 28 36.54 -5.29 5.71
C ARG A 28 36.32 -4.23 4.63
N GLU A 29 36.24 -2.96 5.01
CA GLU A 29 36.05 -1.86 4.05
C GLU A 29 37.24 -1.67 3.12
N ILE A 30 38.47 -1.83 3.61
CA ILE A 30 39.68 -1.84 2.77
C ILE A 30 39.57 -2.96 1.73
N ARG A 31 39.21 -4.19 2.14
CA ARG A 31 39.03 -5.32 1.22
C ARG A 31 37.94 -5.10 0.19
N LEU A 32 36.81 -4.54 0.59
CA LEU A 32 35.72 -4.18 -0.32
C LEU A 32 36.17 -3.13 -1.34
N THR A 33 36.96 -2.14 -0.90
CA THR A 33 37.50 -1.09 -1.78
C THR A 33 38.48 -1.69 -2.80
N CYS A 34 39.44 -2.49 -2.35
CA CYS A 34 40.38 -3.17 -3.25
C CYS A 34 39.70 -4.18 -4.18
N GLY A 35 38.60 -4.81 -3.74
CA GLY A 35 37.78 -5.70 -4.56
C GLY A 35 37.09 -5.01 -5.73
N ARG A 36 36.87 -3.69 -5.65
CA ARG A 36 36.28 -2.88 -6.72
C ARG A 36 37.29 -2.42 -7.77
N LEU A 37 38.59 -2.50 -7.45
CA LEU A 37 39.64 -2.16 -8.40
C LEU A 37 39.75 -3.24 -9.50
N PRO A 38 40.10 -2.85 -10.75
CA PRO A 38 40.47 -3.79 -11.81
C PRO A 38 41.52 -4.81 -11.35
N ALA A 39 41.48 -6.03 -11.91
CA ALA A 39 42.36 -7.14 -11.50
C ALA A 39 43.85 -6.77 -11.57
N GLU A 40 44.26 -6.10 -12.64
CA GLU A 40 45.63 -5.64 -12.87
C GLU A 40 46.14 -4.72 -11.76
N ILE A 41 45.28 -3.82 -11.28
CA ILE A 41 45.60 -2.88 -10.21
C ILE A 41 45.62 -3.60 -8.87
N ARG A 42 44.65 -4.48 -8.63
CA ARG A 42 44.54 -5.24 -7.37
C ARG A 42 45.80 -6.07 -7.10
N GLU A 43 46.37 -6.68 -8.13
CA GLU A 43 47.61 -7.47 -8.02
C GLU A 43 48.87 -6.62 -7.74
N ALA A 44 48.82 -5.33 -8.12
CA ALA A 44 49.87 -4.35 -7.88
C ALA A 44 49.80 -3.71 -6.49
N VAL A 45 48.66 -3.76 -5.79
CA VAL A 45 48.53 -3.21 -4.42
C VAL A 45 49.21 -4.15 -3.42
N ARG A 46 50.42 -3.77 -2.97
CA ARG A 46 51.22 -4.54 -1.99
C ARG A 46 51.37 -3.86 -0.64
N THR A 47 51.14 -2.55 -0.59
CA THR A 47 51.39 -1.72 0.59
C THR A 47 50.13 -0.97 1.00
N VAL A 48 49.81 -1.02 2.29
CA VAL A 48 48.79 -0.19 2.93
C VAL A 48 49.49 0.78 3.86
N ARG A 49 49.22 2.08 3.72
CA ARG A 49 49.84 3.12 4.55
C ARG A 49 48.76 3.93 5.28
N PHE A 50 48.92 4.07 6.59
CA PHE A 50 48.02 4.86 7.42
C PHE A 50 48.60 6.27 7.61
N HIS A 51 47.77 7.28 7.35
CA HIS A 51 48.10 8.70 7.53
C HIS A 51 47.23 9.31 8.64
N GLY A 52 47.82 10.10 9.53
CA GLY A 52 47.10 10.77 10.61
C GLY A 52 47.92 10.95 11.89
N PRO A 53 47.32 11.48 12.97
CA PRO A 53 48.01 11.76 14.23
C PRO A 53 48.57 10.48 14.84
N ASP A 54 49.78 10.54 15.40
CA ASP A 54 50.52 9.38 15.90
C ASP A 54 49.73 8.53 16.90
N GLY A 55 48.93 9.16 17.77
CA GLY A 55 48.09 8.45 18.72
C GLY A 55 46.98 7.62 18.06
N LEU A 56 46.35 8.15 17.01
CA LEU A 56 45.28 7.48 16.27
C LEU A 56 45.85 6.40 15.35
N VAL A 57 46.86 6.76 14.55
CA VAL A 57 47.52 5.85 13.60
C VAL A 57 48.25 4.74 14.32
N GLY A 58 48.88 5.01 15.47
CA GLY A 58 49.54 3.99 16.28
C GLY A 58 48.57 2.91 16.75
N GLY A 59 47.42 3.30 17.30
CA GLY A 59 46.39 2.35 17.73
C GLY A 59 45.76 1.56 16.58
N LEU A 60 45.39 2.25 15.50
CA LEU A 60 44.79 1.61 14.32
C LEU A 60 45.76 0.66 13.61
N HIS A 61 47.01 1.08 13.43
CA HIS A 61 48.05 0.24 12.82
C HIS A 61 48.29 -1.02 13.64
N ALA A 62 48.45 -0.90 14.95
CA ALA A 62 48.66 -2.06 15.83
C ALA A 62 47.49 -3.05 15.78
N ALA A 63 46.26 -2.55 15.70
CA ALA A 63 45.07 -3.39 15.62
C ALA A 63 44.84 -4.01 14.23
N CYS A 64 45.13 -3.27 13.15
CA CYS A 64 44.83 -3.69 11.77
C CYS A 64 45.98 -4.44 11.09
N GLU A 65 47.24 -4.23 11.49
CA GLU A 65 48.40 -4.89 10.88
C GLU A 65 48.26 -6.42 10.79
N PRO A 66 47.96 -7.17 11.86
CA PRO A 66 47.85 -8.63 11.76
C PRO A 66 46.71 -9.06 10.82
N LEU A 67 45.59 -8.33 10.84
CA LEU A 67 44.42 -8.61 10.01
C LEU A 67 44.70 -8.35 8.52
N LEU A 68 45.38 -7.26 8.20
CA LEU A 68 45.76 -6.89 6.83
C LEU A 68 46.83 -7.83 6.26
N ARG A 69 47.81 -8.24 7.07
CA ARG A 69 48.82 -9.24 6.66
C ARG A 69 48.17 -10.57 6.34
N ASN A 70 47.25 -11.05 7.18
CA ASN A 70 46.49 -12.27 6.95
C ASN A 70 45.58 -12.18 5.72
N ALA A 71 45.07 -10.98 5.41
CA ALA A 71 44.22 -10.72 4.25
C ALA A 71 45.00 -10.58 2.92
N GLY A 72 46.34 -10.66 2.94
CA GLY A 72 47.18 -10.70 1.74
C GLY A 72 47.97 -9.43 1.43
N TRP A 73 48.02 -8.45 2.35
CA TRP A 73 48.86 -7.25 2.20
C TRP A 73 50.18 -7.40 2.97
N PRO A 74 51.33 -7.62 2.28
CA PRO A 74 52.61 -7.91 2.93
C PRO A 74 53.24 -6.71 3.62
N ALA A 75 52.93 -5.48 3.19
CA ALA A 75 53.48 -4.26 3.78
C ALA A 75 52.37 -3.38 4.36
N VAL A 76 52.43 -3.16 5.67
CA VAL A 76 51.50 -2.27 6.39
C VAL A 76 52.32 -1.23 7.14
N GLU A 77 52.30 -0.01 6.63
CA GLU A 77 53.18 1.08 7.06
C GLU A 77 52.40 2.18 7.80
N ARG A 78 53.14 2.94 8.61
CA ARG A 78 52.65 4.17 9.24
C ARG A 78 53.36 5.35 8.60
N ALA A 79 52.59 6.34 8.17
CA ALA A 79 53.08 7.66 7.84
C ALA A 79 52.62 8.63 8.93
N PRO A 80 53.52 9.04 9.84
CA PRO A 80 53.16 9.98 10.89
C PRO A 80 52.70 11.30 10.27
N HIS A 81 51.68 11.91 10.86
CA HIS A 81 51.17 13.22 10.46
C HIS A 81 52.30 14.25 10.43
N ARG A 82 52.45 14.91 9.27
CA ARG A 82 53.34 16.06 9.13
C ARG A 82 52.49 17.28 8.84
N ALA A 83 52.24 18.10 9.86
CA ALA A 83 51.55 19.36 9.69
C ALA A 83 52.26 20.21 8.63
N VAL A 84 51.57 20.47 7.52
CA VAL A 84 52.07 21.37 6.48
C VAL A 84 51.45 22.74 6.71
N PRO A 85 52.26 23.78 7.02
CA PRO A 85 51.74 25.11 7.25
C PRO A 85 51.22 25.69 5.93
N THR A 86 49.98 26.18 5.94
CA THR A 86 49.42 26.98 4.84
C THR A 86 49.03 28.36 5.36
N PRO A 87 48.85 29.37 4.48
CA PRO A 87 48.46 30.72 4.88
C PRO A 87 47.17 30.78 5.72
N ASP A 88 46.27 29.83 5.51
CA ASP A 88 44.96 29.74 6.18
C ASP A 88 44.95 28.79 7.40
N GLY A 89 46.11 28.27 7.81
CA GLY A 89 46.27 27.30 8.90
C GLY A 89 46.95 25.99 8.48
N PRO A 90 47.11 25.01 9.38
CA PRO A 90 47.60 23.69 8.98
C PRO A 90 46.61 23.01 8.02
N LEU A 91 47.12 22.34 6.99
CA LEU A 91 46.29 21.55 6.07
C LEU A 91 45.41 20.55 6.86
N PRO A 92 44.11 20.41 6.51
CA PRO A 92 43.26 19.40 7.13
C PRO A 92 43.82 18.01 6.90
N LEU A 93 43.65 17.13 7.90
CA LEU A 93 44.14 15.74 7.87
C LEU A 93 43.70 14.95 6.63
N ALA A 94 42.50 15.24 6.13
CA ALA A 94 41.95 14.63 4.92
C ALA A 94 42.69 15.02 3.62
N GLY A 95 43.53 16.06 3.65
CA GLY A 95 44.29 16.57 2.51
C GLY A 95 45.74 16.09 2.43
N GLU A 96 46.25 15.40 3.45
CA GLU A 96 47.68 15.04 3.51
C GLU A 96 48.08 13.95 2.51
N GLY A 97 47.25 12.93 2.31
CA GLY A 97 47.50 11.93 1.27
C GLY A 97 47.47 12.52 -0.15
N ALA A 98 46.62 13.53 -0.36
CA ALA A 98 46.58 14.28 -1.61
C ALA A 98 47.81 15.19 -1.78
N LEU A 99 48.33 15.75 -0.68
CA LEU A 99 49.55 16.54 -0.70
C LEU A 99 50.79 15.68 -1.00
N GLU A 100 50.94 14.51 -0.37
CA GLU A 100 52.04 13.59 -0.67
C GLU A 100 52.02 13.17 -2.14
N ALA A 101 50.83 12.85 -2.67
CA ALA A 101 50.64 12.57 -4.08
C ALA A 101 51.06 13.75 -4.97
N ALA A 102 50.68 14.98 -4.62
CA ALA A 102 51.05 16.18 -5.35
C ALA A 102 52.56 16.45 -5.31
N CYS A 103 53.22 16.28 -4.16
CA CYS A 103 54.67 16.40 -4.02
C CYS A 103 55.41 15.39 -4.90
N ARG A 104 54.94 14.14 -4.98
CA ARG A 104 55.54 13.11 -5.83
C ARG A 104 55.32 13.38 -7.32
N PHE A 105 54.12 13.83 -7.69
CA PHE A 105 53.85 14.29 -9.05
C PHE A 105 54.79 15.44 -9.46
N LEU A 106 55.01 16.41 -8.57
CA LEU A 106 55.96 17.50 -8.79
C LEU A 106 57.43 17.03 -8.84
N ALA A 107 57.75 15.92 -8.17
CA ALA A 107 59.07 15.28 -8.22
C ALA A 107 59.29 14.43 -9.49
N GLY A 108 58.29 14.31 -10.36
CA GLY A 108 58.37 13.56 -11.62
C GLY A 108 57.96 12.09 -11.53
N ASP A 109 57.34 11.64 -10.43
CA ASP A 109 56.79 10.29 -10.32
C ASP A 109 55.48 10.14 -11.12
N GLU A 110 55.26 8.97 -11.74
CA GLU A 110 53.95 8.63 -12.32
C GLU A 110 52.92 8.35 -11.20
N VAL A 111 52.08 9.35 -10.93
CA VAL A 111 50.94 9.26 -10.02
C VAL A 111 49.65 9.09 -10.82
N ARG A 112 48.96 7.95 -10.66
CA ARG A 112 47.66 7.70 -11.29
C ARG A 112 46.55 7.90 -10.25
N PHE A 113 45.63 8.81 -10.53
CA PHE A 113 44.48 9.07 -9.68
C PHE A 113 43.28 8.26 -10.18
N GLU A 114 42.73 7.39 -9.33
CA GLU A 114 41.49 6.68 -9.62
C GLU A 114 40.42 7.07 -8.60
N PHE A 115 39.51 7.92 -9.06
CA PHE A 115 38.38 8.39 -8.28
C PHE A 115 37.29 7.32 -8.32
N LEU A 116 37.24 6.51 -7.27
CA LEU A 116 36.13 5.59 -7.07
C LEU A 116 34.85 6.41 -6.90
N PRO A 117 33.77 6.11 -7.65
CA PRO A 117 32.52 6.82 -7.49
C PRO A 117 32.00 6.62 -6.05
N PRO A 118 31.60 7.69 -5.35
CA PRO A 118 30.97 7.54 -4.05
C PRO A 118 29.68 6.74 -4.22
N GLU A 119 29.49 5.68 -3.42
CA GLU A 119 28.19 5.02 -3.33
C GLU A 119 27.23 5.94 -2.58
N VAL A 120 26.65 6.88 -3.30
CA VAL A 120 25.38 7.45 -2.89
C VAL A 120 24.37 6.31 -3.00
N SER A 121 23.88 5.83 -1.84
CA SER A 121 22.80 4.86 -1.82
C SER A 121 21.68 5.39 -2.71
N ARG A 122 21.19 4.60 -3.66
CA ARG A 122 20.12 5.04 -4.57
C ARG A 122 18.91 5.57 -3.80
N ALA A 123 18.70 5.07 -2.58
CA ALA A 123 17.71 5.57 -1.64
C ALA A 123 18.06 6.94 -1.05
N GLN A 124 19.33 7.21 -0.72
CA GLN A 124 19.79 8.53 -0.27
C GLN A 124 19.72 9.58 -1.38
N VAL A 125 20.10 9.26 -2.63
CA VAL A 125 19.92 10.18 -3.77
C VAL A 125 18.44 10.53 -3.97
N LEU A 126 17.58 9.54 -3.81
CA LEU A 126 16.14 9.72 -3.90
C LEU A 126 15.65 10.61 -2.74
N LEU A 127 16.10 10.35 -1.52
CA LEU A 127 15.73 11.09 -0.32
C LEU A 127 16.23 12.55 -0.35
N GLU A 128 17.44 12.80 -0.83
CA GLU A 128 18.01 14.15 -1.00
C GLU A 128 17.31 14.94 -2.12
N ARG A 129 16.95 14.27 -3.23
CA ARG A 129 16.10 14.89 -4.28
C ARG A 129 14.72 15.27 -3.76
N PHE A 130 14.22 14.55 -2.75
CA PHE A 130 12.95 14.83 -2.08
C PHE A 130 13.08 15.80 -0.87
N GLY A 131 14.29 16.09 -0.40
CA GLY A 131 14.55 16.88 0.81
C GLY A 131 14.58 18.40 0.63
N LYS A 132 14.68 18.94 -0.59
CA LYS A 132 14.80 20.40 -0.79
C LYS A 132 13.45 21.14 -0.75
N GLY A 133 13.17 21.74 0.42
CA GLY A 133 12.34 22.93 0.68
C GLY A 133 10.93 22.96 0.07
N ARG A 134 10.83 23.30 -1.22
CA ARG A 134 9.56 23.55 -1.92
C ARG A 134 8.95 22.28 -2.54
N ARG A 135 9.78 21.35 -3.03
CA ARG A 135 9.31 20.07 -3.61
C ARG A 135 8.74 19.13 -2.55
N ARG A 136 9.25 19.21 -1.31
CA ARG A 136 8.74 18.43 -0.18
C ARG A 136 7.28 18.77 0.13
N GLN A 137 6.92 20.05 0.11
CA GLN A 137 5.55 20.49 0.38
C GLN A 137 4.57 20.04 -0.72
N THR A 138 4.95 20.15 -1.99
CA THR A 138 4.11 19.68 -3.10
C THR A 138 3.93 18.17 -3.09
N ILE A 139 4.98 17.41 -2.79
CA ILE A 139 4.90 15.95 -2.74
C ILE A 139 4.07 15.50 -1.54
N MET A 140 4.24 16.13 -0.37
CA MET A 140 3.39 15.82 0.78
C MET A 140 1.92 16.11 0.46
N ALA A 141 1.61 17.27 -0.13
CA ALA A 141 0.24 17.61 -0.50
C ALA A 141 -0.38 16.64 -1.53
N VAL A 142 0.39 16.20 -2.53
CA VAL A 142 -0.10 15.20 -3.51
C VAL A 142 -0.26 13.83 -2.86
N SER A 143 0.67 13.43 -2.00
CA SER A 143 0.62 12.13 -1.32
C SER A 143 -0.55 12.03 -0.34
N THR A 144 -0.87 13.10 0.39
CA THR A 144 -2.03 13.13 1.28
C THR A 144 -3.32 13.06 0.50
N LEU A 145 -3.43 13.76 -0.63
CA LEU A 145 -4.60 13.69 -1.51
C LEU A 145 -4.80 12.27 -2.06
N ALA A 146 -3.73 11.63 -2.54
CA ALA A 146 -3.76 10.27 -3.05
C ALA A 146 -4.14 9.24 -1.97
N ALA A 147 -3.57 9.37 -0.76
CA ALA A 147 -3.90 8.52 0.37
C ALA A 147 -5.39 8.64 0.76
N LEU A 148 -5.93 9.86 0.75
CA LEU A 148 -7.34 10.10 1.07
C LEU A 148 -8.25 9.44 0.02
N LEU A 149 -7.88 9.51 -1.26
CA LEU A 149 -8.62 8.84 -2.34
C LEU A 149 -8.61 7.30 -2.20
N VAL A 150 -7.46 6.73 -1.80
CA VAL A 150 -7.35 5.29 -1.50
C VAL A 150 -8.25 4.90 -0.33
N VAL A 151 -8.26 5.69 0.76
CA VAL A 151 -9.14 5.42 1.91
C VAL A 151 -10.61 5.48 1.52
N VAL A 152 -11.02 6.50 0.76
CA VAL A 152 -12.42 6.64 0.30
C VAL A 152 -12.84 5.44 -0.56
N THR A 153 -12.01 5.01 -1.50
CA THR A 153 -12.32 3.86 -2.36
C THR A 153 -12.36 2.54 -1.61
N LEU A 154 -11.50 2.34 -0.59
CA LEU A 154 -11.56 1.21 0.31
C LEU A 154 -12.87 1.15 1.08
N VAL A 155 -13.32 2.27 1.64
CA VAL A 155 -14.62 2.35 2.34
C VAL A 155 -15.77 2.01 1.40
N HIS A 156 -15.76 2.53 0.16
CA HIS A 156 -16.80 2.20 -0.83
C HIS A 156 -16.82 0.71 -1.19
N LYS A 157 -15.66 0.10 -1.43
CA LYS A 157 -15.56 -1.34 -1.72
C LYS A 157 -16.07 -2.21 -0.58
N SER A 158 -15.72 -1.87 0.67
CA SER A 158 -16.19 -2.59 1.84
C SER A 158 -17.70 -2.51 2.03
N ARG A 159 -18.30 -1.34 1.79
CA ARG A 159 -19.76 -1.18 1.83
C ARG A 159 -20.45 -2.03 0.75
N LEU A 160 -19.93 -2.00 -0.47
CA LEU A 160 -20.47 -2.80 -1.57
C LEU A 160 -20.38 -4.31 -1.26
N ALA A 161 -19.24 -4.77 -0.75
CA ALA A 161 -19.06 -6.17 -0.36
C ALA A 161 -20.04 -6.61 0.74
N SER A 162 -20.33 -5.73 1.71
CA SER A 162 -21.34 -5.98 2.74
C SER A 162 -22.74 -6.14 2.14
N PHE A 163 -23.14 -5.23 1.26
CA PHE A 163 -24.44 -5.31 0.59
C PHE A 163 -24.55 -6.53 -0.32
N GLU A 164 -23.48 -6.87 -1.04
CA GLU A 164 -23.46 -8.08 -1.87
C GLU A 164 -23.57 -9.34 -1.01
N LYS A 165 -22.93 -9.37 0.16
CA LYS A 165 -23.08 -10.47 1.12
C LYS A 165 -24.52 -10.58 1.64
N GLN A 166 -25.16 -9.46 1.98
CA GLN A 166 -26.56 -9.43 2.39
C GLN A 166 -27.47 -9.91 1.27
N TRP A 167 -27.27 -9.41 0.04
CA TRP A 167 -28.02 -9.85 -1.14
C TRP A 167 -27.87 -11.36 -1.36
N ARG A 168 -26.65 -11.91 -1.32
CA ARG A 168 -26.41 -13.34 -1.49
C ARG A 168 -27.13 -14.19 -0.43
N SER A 169 -27.25 -13.69 0.80
CA SER A 169 -28.01 -14.38 1.86
C SER A 169 -29.53 -14.36 1.61
N MET A 170 -30.06 -13.28 1.02
CA MET A 170 -31.49 -13.16 0.69
C MET A 170 -31.85 -13.82 -0.65
N ALA A 171 -30.91 -13.87 -1.61
CA ALA A 171 -31.15 -14.34 -2.97
C ALA A 171 -31.65 -15.79 -3.02
N SER A 172 -31.20 -16.67 -2.12
CA SER A 172 -31.68 -18.04 -2.04
C SER A 172 -33.15 -18.12 -1.60
N GLN A 173 -33.56 -17.28 -0.64
CA GLN A 173 -34.93 -17.20 -0.16
C GLN A 173 -35.84 -16.60 -1.22
N VAL A 174 -35.39 -15.54 -1.88
CA VAL A 174 -36.13 -14.89 -2.98
C VAL A 174 -36.31 -15.86 -4.15
N ASN A 175 -35.27 -16.60 -4.56
CA ASN A 175 -35.39 -17.60 -5.62
C ASN A 175 -36.39 -18.71 -5.29
N THR A 176 -36.40 -19.17 -4.03
CA THR A 176 -37.39 -20.15 -3.55
C THR A 176 -38.81 -19.59 -3.64
N LEU A 177 -39.02 -18.34 -3.20
CA LEU A 177 -40.32 -17.67 -3.29
C LEU A 177 -40.75 -17.44 -4.74
N GLU A 178 -39.84 -17.05 -5.62
CA GLU A 178 -40.11 -16.91 -7.05
C GLU A 178 -40.47 -18.23 -7.71
N GLN A 179 -39.87 -19.34 -7.26
CA GLN A 179 -40.23 -20.68 -7.73
C GLN A 179 -41.64 -21.06 -7.27
N VAL A 180 -41.96 -20.89 -5.99
CA VAL A 180 -43.32 -21.14 -5.47
C VAL A 180 -44.35 -20.26 -6.18
N GLN A 181 -44.06 -18.97 -6.39
CA GLN A 181 -44.96 -18.09 -7.14
C GLN A 181 -45.13 -18.50 -8.60
N ARG A 182 -44.08 -19.04 -9.24
CA ARG A 182 -44.17 -19.61 -10.59
C ARG A 182 -45.04 -20.86 -10.61
N ASP A 183 -44.87 -21.75 -9.63
CA ASP A 183 -45.66 -22.97 -9.50
C ASP A 183 -47.14 -22.61 -9.26
N ILE A 184 -47.43 -21.68 -8.33
CA ILE A 184 -48.79 -21.17 -8.12
C ILE A 184 -49.37 -20.60 -9.43
N ARG A 185 -48.61 -19.77 -10.16
CA ARG A 185 -49.06 -19.24 -11.46
C ARG A 185 -49.26 -20.31 -12.52
N HIS A 186 -48.48 -21.40 -12.49
CA HIS A 186 -48.61 -22.51 -13.40
C HIS A 186 -49.88 -23.34 -13.13
N PHE A 187 -50.24 -23.55 -11.86
CA PHE A 187 -51.43 -24.30 -11.47
C PHE A 187 -52.70 -23.42 -11.36
N ARG A 188 -52.58 -22.10 -11.31
CA ARG A 188 -53.71 -21.15 -11.25
C ARG A 188 -54.72 -21.28 -12.40
N PRO A 189 -54.31 -21.50 -13.67
CA PRO A 189 -55.26 -21.68 -14.77
C PRO A 189 -56.10 -22.95 -14.65
N TRP A 190 -55.64 -23.94 -13.88
CA TRP A 190 -56.41 -25.18 -13.61
C TRP A 190 -57.40 -25.02 -12.45
N PHE A 191 -57.24 -23.98 -11.61
CA PHE A 191 -58.15 -23.63 -10.53
C PHE A 191 -59.04 -22.47 -10.97
N ASP A 192 -59.85 -22.73 -12.01
CA ASP A 192 -60.71 -21.71 -12.59
C ASP A 192 -61.97 -21.52 -11.73
N ASN A 193 -61.86 -20.66 -10.71
CA ASN A 193 -62.99 -20.26 -9.87
C ASN A 193 -64.04 -19.42 -10.64
N THR A 194 -63.81 -19.11 -11.92
CA THR A 194 -64.74 -18.35 -12.75
C THR A 194 -66.12 -19.01 -12.83
N VAL A 195 -66.22 -20.34 -12.91
CA VAL A 195 -67.52 -21.03 -13.02
C VAL A 195 -68.35 -20.92 -11.72
N PRO A 196 -67.82 -21.22 -10.52
CA PRO A 196 -68.53 -20.96 -9.27
C PRO A 196 -68.81 -19.47 -9.03
N THR A 197 -67.87 -18.58 -9.31
CA THR A 197 -68.03 -17.13 -9.11
C THR A 197 -69.13 -16.56 -10.00
N LEU A 198 -69.20 -16.97 -11.27
CA LEU A 198 -70.26 -16.57 -12.18
C LEU A 198 -71.64 -17.08 -11.73
N ARG A 199 -71.73 -18.32 -11.23
CA ARG A 199 -72.97 -18.86 -10.67
C ARG A 199 -73.42 -18.10 -9.42
N ILE A 200 -72.51 -17.72 -8.53
CA ILE A 200 -72.83 -16.91 -7.35
C ILE A 200 -73.33 -15.53 -7.78
N ILE A 201 -72.68 -14.90 -8.76
CA ILE A 201 -73.13 -13.60 -9.30
C ILE A 201 -74.52 -13.74 -9.93
N GLU A 202 -74.73 -14.77 -10.76
CA GLU A 202 -76.02 -15.06 -11.40
C GLU A 202 -77.12 -15.25 -10.36
N GLN A 203 -76.91 -16.11 -9.36
CA GLN A 203 -77.85 -16.33 -8.26
C GLN A 203 -78.16 -15.04 -7.51
N VAL A 204 -77.14 -14.28 -7.12
CA VAL A 204 -77.34 -13.03 -6.40
C VAL A 204 -78.11 -12.04 -7.26
N THR A 205 -77.77 -11.85 -8.54
CA THR A 205 -78.50 -10.94 -9.43
C THR A 205 -79.93 -11.39 -9.72
N SER A 206 -80.21 -12.69 -9.74
CA SER A 206 -81.56 -13.23 -9.94
C SER A 206 -82.52 -12.95 -8.77
N ALA A 207 -81.97 -12.71 -7.57
CA ALA A 207 -82.77 -12.32 -6.42
C ALA A 207 -83.24 -10.86 -6.52
N PHE A 208 -82.57 -10.00 -7.30
CA PHE A 208 -82.91 -8.57 -7.39
C PHE A 208 -84.19 -8.36 -8.21
N PRO A 209 -85.10 -7.48 -7.77
CA PRO A 209 -86.31 -7.15 -8.50
C PRO A 209 -86.02 -6.31 -9.76
N GLU A 210 -86.66 -6.64 -10.88
CA GLU A 210 -86.48 -5.94 -12.17
C GLU A 210 -86.97 -4.48 -12.15
N GLU A 211 -87.85 -4.12 -11.21
CA GLU A 211 -88.42 -2.77 -11.06
C GLU A 211 -87.45 -1.73 -10.47
N GLY A 212 -86.20 -2.10 -10.19
CA GLY A 212 -85.16 -1.18 -9.74
C GLY A 212 -85.40 -0.64 -8.32
N SER A 213 -86.10 -1.36 -7.46
CA SER A 213 -86.40 -0.98 -6.08
C SER A 213 -85.24 -1.25 -5.10
N ILE A 214 -84.23 -2.00 -5.52
CA ILE A 214 -82.97 -2.23 -4.80
C ILE A 214 -81.80 -1.92 -5.74
N TRP A 215 -80.80 -1.20 -5.22
CA TRP A 215 -79.54 -0.92 -5.90
C TRP A 215 -78.37 -1.47 -5.10
N ALA A 216 -77.57 -2.36 -5.70
CA ALA A 216 -76.28 -2.74 -5.15
C ALA A 216 -75.21 -1.73 -5.57
N LYS A 217 -74.44 -1.23 -4.60
CA LYS A 217 -73.32 -0.31 -4.82
C LYS A 217 -71.98 -1.05 -4.79
N THR A 218 -71.86 -2.01 -3.87
CA THR A 218 -70.65 -2.78 -3.67
C THR A 218 -71.02 -4.24 -3.53
N PHE A 219 -70.35 -5.08 -4.30
CA PHE A 219 -70.49 -6.53 -4.28
C PHE A 219 -69.11 -7.16 -4.12
N GLU A 220 -68.90 -7.87 -3.02
CA GLU A 220 -67.63 -8.53 -2.70
C GLU A 220 -67.88 -10.02 -2.40
N ILE A 221 -67.17 -10.90 -3.10
CA ILE A 221 -67.15 -12.33 -2.82
C ILE A 221 -65.84 -12.64 -2.10
N LYS A 222 -65.94 -13.05 -0.83
CA LYS A 222 -64.77 -13.45 -0.04
C LYS A 222 -64.50 -14.94 -0.23
N ALA A 223 -63.22 -15.32 -0.12
CA ALA A 223 -62.76 -16.69 -0.34
C ALA A 223 -63.45 -17.67 0.62
N GLY A 224 -64.49 -18.38 0.15
CA GLY A 224 -65.27 -19.31 0.98
C GLY A 224 -66.80 -19.23 0.85
N SER A 225 -67.35 -18.64 -0.22
CA SER A 225 -68.81 -18.53 -0.47
C SER A 225 -69.55 -17.48 0.37
N GLU A 226 -68.84 -16.62 1.10
CA GLU A 226 -69.45 -15.48 1.80
C GLU A 226 -69.58 -14.30 0.82
N VAL A 227 -70.82 -13.85 0.62
CA VAL A 227 -71.16 -12.73 -0.25
C VAL A 227 -71.54 -11.53 0.61
N SER A 228 -70.82 -10.42 0.46
CA SER A 228 -71.19 -9.15 1.07
C SER A 228 -71.71 -8.22 -0.01
N CYS A 229 -72.98 -7.82 0.13
CA CYS A 229 -73.61 -6.83 -0.74
C CYS A 229 -74.01 -5.60 0.08
N SER A 230 -73.62 -4.42 -0.40
CA SER A 230 -74.01 -3.14 0.20
C SER A 230 -74.72 -2.29 -0.84
N GLY A 231 -75.80 -1.63 -0.44
CA GLY A 231 -76.71 -0.99 -1.37
C GLY A 231 -77.78 -0.12 -0.71
N LEU A 232 -78.73 0.33 -1.53
CA LEU A 232 -79.90 1.10 -1.13
C LEU A 232 -81.15 0.30 -1.48
N ALA A 233 -82.11 0.22 -0.57
CA ALA A 233 -83.42 -0.37 -0.80
C ALA A 233 -84.51 0.70 -0.59
N ARG A 234 -85.54 0.69 -1.43
CA ARG A 234 -86.62 1.68 -1.39
C ARG A 234 -87.46 1.60 -0.10
N ASN A 235 -87.64 0.40 0.44
CA ASN A 235 -88.30 0.15 1.71
C ASN A 235 -87.73 -1.14 2.35
N ASN A 236 -87.98 -1.33 3.65
CA ASN A 236 -87.45 -2.49 4.38
C ASN A 236 -88.11 -3.81 3.95
N GLN A 237 -89.37 -3.74 3.48
CA GLN A 237 -90.12 -4.92 3.09
C GLN A 237 -89.53 -5.60 1.85
N VAL A 238 -89.15 -4.81 0.84
CA VAL A 238 -88.53 -5.33 -0.40
C VAL A 238 -87.13 -5.90 -0.14
N LEU A 239 -86.40 -5.39 0.86
CA LEU A 239 -85.11 -5.95 1.28
C LEU A 239 -85.29 -7.37 1.88
N LEU A 240 -86.27 -7.55 2.76
CA LEU A 240 -86.55 -8.85 3.38
C LEU A 240 -87.03 -9.88 2.35
N GLU A 241 -87.91 -9.48 1.42
CA GLU A 241 -88.39 -10.34 0.33
C GLU A 241 -87.25 -10.79 -0.61
N THR A 242 -86.20 -9.97 -0.75
CA THR A 242 -85.02 -10.29 -1.57
C THR A 242 -84.03 -11.20 -0.85
N LEU A 243 -84.00 -11.16 0.49
CA LEU A 243 -83.14 -12.00 1.32
C LEU A 243 -83.69 -13.42 1.51
N ASP A 244 -85.00 -13.59 1.41
CA ASP A 244 -85.69 -14.88 1.51
C ASP A 244 -85.61 -15.74 0.23
N ARG A 245 -85.02 -15.22 -0.86
CA ARG A 245 -84.82 -15.90 -2.16
C ARG A 245 -83.41 -16.47 -2.32
#